data_AF-A0A3B8JFP2-F1
#
_entry.id   AF-A0A3B8JFP2-F1
#
_cell.length_a   1.000
_cell.length_b   1.000
_cell.length_c   1.000
_cell.angle_alpha   90.00
_cell.angle_beta   90.00
_cell.angle_gamma   90.00
#
_symmetry.space_group_name_H-M   'P 1'
#
loop_
_entity.id
_entity.type
_entity.pdbx_description
1 polymer ?
#
loop_
_entity_poly.entity_id
_entity_poly.type
_entity_poly.pdbx_seq_one_letter_code
_entity_poly.pdbx_strand_id
1 'polypeptide(L)'
;AIQGQKEIRLDIGEVADVSQAEVTYDAQGRMTSSHLNQQSYFRSLSATQNQVCVAHLEPPGDTGVDRIEVNFEVNEQRVLLATVKDLLTRRVLVERGAIAKLQ
;
A
#
# COMPACT_ATOMS: atom_id res chain seq x y z
N ALA A 1 16.25 -5.61 16.77
CA ALA A 1 16.18 -6.03 15.36
C ALA A 1 16.32 -7.55 15.27
N ILE A 2 15.60 -8.20 14.37
CA ILE A 2 15.76 -9.64 14.11
C ILE A 2 16.65 -9.76 12.88
N GLN A 3 17.76 -10.48 13.00
CA GLN A 3 18.74 -10.60 11.93
C GLN A 3 18.33 -11.64 10.87
N GLY A 4 18.86 -11.47 9.66
CA GLY A 4 18.74 -12.45 8.59
C GLY A 4 17.48 -12.31 7.72
N GLN A 5 16.90 -11.11 7.63
CA GLN A 5 15.82 -10.82 6.69
C GLN A 5 16.36 -10.96 5.25
N LYS A 6 15.88 -11.95 4.51
CA LYS A 6 16.33 -12.22 3.13
C LYS A 6 15.45 -11.58 2.08
N GLU A 7 14.23 -11.20 2.43
CA GLU A 7 13.28 -10.65 1.48
C GLU A 7 12.33 -9.65 2.15
N ILE A 8 11.87 -8.69 1.34
CA ILE A 8 10.79 -7.78 1.69
C ILE A 8 9.71 -7.92 0.62
N ARG A 9 8.47 -8.12 1.06
CA ARG A 9 7.30 -8.28 0.21
C ARG A 9 6.42 -7.05 0.33
N LEU A 10 6.23 -6.36 -0.78
CA LEU A 10 5.41 -5.13 -0.85
C LEU A 10 4.06 -5.46 -1.49
N ASP A 11 3.00 -5.30 -0.71
CA ASP A 11 1.62 -5.28 -1.20
C ASP A 11 1.15 -3.83 -1.24
N ILE A 12 0.73 -3.37 -2.41
CA ILE A 12 0.36 -1.97 -2.66
C ILE A 12 -1.13 -1.96 -2.96
N GLY A 13 -1.86 -1.10 -2.25
CA GLY A 13 -3.31 -1.04 -2.33
C GLY A 13 -3.86 0.33 -2.01
N GLU A 14 -5.15 0.50 -2.32
CA GLU A 14 -5.93 1.65 -1.91
C GLU A 14 -6.35 1.47 -0.44
N VAL A 15 -6.27 2.56 0.31
CA VAL A 15 -6.86 2.65 1.64
C VAL A 15 -8.02 3.63 1.54
N ALA A 16 -9.23 3.15 1.83
CA ALA A 16 -10.41 3.99 1.93
C ALA A 16 -10.85 4.06 3.38
N ASP A 17 -10.99 5.28 3.90
CA ASP A 17 -11.71 5.53 5.13
C ASP A 17 -13.17 5.76 4.78
N VAL A 18 -14.01 4.76 5.06
CA VAL A 18 -15.45 4.91 4.91
C VAL A 18 -16.00 5.45 6.23
N SER A 19 -16.46 6.69 6.22
CA SER A 19 -17.19 7.31 7.33
C SER A 19 -18.69 7.29 7.03
N GLN A 20 -19.44 6.37 7.64
CA GLN A 20 -20.91 6.38 7.59
C GLN A 20 -21.47 7.00 8.87
N ALA A 21 -22.37 7.96 8.71
CA ALA A 21 -23.24 8.47 9.76
C ALA A 21 -24.68 8.37 9.24
N GLU A 22 -25.51 7.58 9.92
CA GLU A 22 -26.94 7.51 9.62
C GLU A 22 -27.67 8.59 10.43
N VAL A 23 -28.46 9.41 9.72
CA VAL A 23 -29.30 10.46 10.32
C VAL A 23 -30.76 10.08 10.10
N THR A 24 -31.51 9.96 11.18
CA THR A 24 -32.94 9.66 11.14
C THR A 24 -33.73 10.80 11.76
N TYR A 25 -34.93 11.05 11.23
CA TYR A 25 -35.88 12.02 11.77
C TYR A 25 -37.10 11.28 12.31
N ASP A 26 -37.54 11.63 13.52
CA ASP A 26 -38.80 11.12 14.05
C ASP A 26 -40.01 11.86 13.44
N ALA A 27 -41.21 11.38 13.76
CA ALA A 27 -42.46 11.96 13.28
C ALA A 27 -42.72 13.41 13.78
N GLN A 28 -41.97 13.88 14.78
CA GLN A 28 -42.00 15.26 15.28
C GLN A 28 -40.84 16.11 14.71
N GLY A 29 -40.05 15.58 13.77
CA GLY A 29 -38.93 16.27 13.14
C GLY A 29 -37.67 16.35 14.00
N ARG A 30 -37.56 15.59 15.10
CA ARG A 30 -36.33 15.53 15.89
C ARG A 30 -35.32 14.65 15.19
N MET A 31 -34.09 15.15 15.13
CA MET A 31 -32.96 14.46 14.52
C MET A 31 -32.28 13.55 15.54
N THR A 32 -32.04 12.28 15.20
CA THR A 32 -31.10 11.39 15.89
C THR A 32 -30.01 10.96 14.93
N SER A 33 -28.74 11.18 15.30
CA SER A 33 -27.56 10.73 14.55
C SER A 33 -26.94 9.52 15.25
N SER A 34 -26.60 8.50 14.49
CA SER A 34 -25.78 7.38 14.97
C SER A 34 -24.31 7.77 15.12
N HIS A 35 -23.54 6.98 15.88
CA HIS A 35 -22.09 7.17 16.04
C HIS A 35 -21.35 6.92 14.71
N LEU A 36 -20.38 7.79 14.42
CA LEU A 36 -19.50 7.64 13.27
C LEU A 36 -18.64 6.37 13.41
N ASN A 37 -18.92 5.35 12.59
CA ASN A 37 -18.03 4.22 12.43
C ASN A 37 -17.03 4.53 11.32
N GLN A 38 -15.75 4.61 11.67
CA GLN A 38 -14.64 4.70 10.72
C GLN A 38 -14.07 3.30 10.53
N GLN A 39 -14.22 2.76 9.31
CA GLN A 39 -13.58 1.51 8.92
C GLN A 39 -12.59 1.81 7.81
N SER A 40 -11.33 1.49 8.06
CA SER A 40 -10.27 1.54 7.06
C SER A 40 -10.27 0.24 6.26
N TYR A 41 -10.61 0.33 4.99
CA TYR A 41 -10.61 -0.80 4.07
C TYR A 41 -9.36 -0.74 3.21
N PHE A 42 -8.51 -1.77 3.31
CA PHE A 42 -7.39 -1.98 2.39
C PHE A 42 -7.84 -2.84 1.21
N ARG A 43 -7.61 -2.36 -0.01
CA ARG A 43 -7.84 -3.10 -1.25
C ARG A 43 -6.53 -3.15 -2.03
N SER A 44 -5.92 -4.33 -2.14
CA SER A 44 -4.72 -4.51 -2.97
C SER A 44 -5.02 -4.12 -4.43
N LEU A 45 -4.09 -3.37 -5.02
CA LEU A 45 -4.14 -2.88 -6.40
C LEU A 45 -3.46 -3.85 -7.38
N SER A 46 -2.81 -4.89 -6.88
CA SER A 46 -2.08 -5.85 -7.73
C SER A 46 -3.02 -6.53 -8.72
N ALA A 47 -2.77 -6.35 -10.03
CA ALA A 47 -3.62 -6.86 -11.11
C ALA A 47 -3.66 -8.40 -11.18
N THR A 48 -2.74 -9.08 -10.52
CA THR A 48 -2.70 -10.54 -10.36
C THR A 48 -2.37 -10.83 -8.90
N GLN A 49 -3.09 -11.75 -8.26
CA GLN A 49 -2.89 -12.14 -6.85
C GLN A 49 -1.45 -12.56 -6.49
N ASN A 50 -0.58 -12.74 -7.49
CA ASN A 50 0.83 -13.15 -7.34
C ASN A 50 1.86 -12.02 -7.58
N GLN A 51 1.46 -10.78 -7.89
CA GLN A 51 2.41 -9.66 -8.04
C GLN A 51 2.59 -8.85 -6.75
N VAL A 52 2.95 -9.56 -5.68
CA VAL A 52 3.59 -8.93 -4.53
C VAL A 52 5.01 -8.60 -4.98
N CYS A 53 5.40 -7.33 -4.95
CA CYS A 53 6.76 -6.94 -5.36
C CYS A 53 7.74 -7.51 -4.32
N VAL A 54 8.54 -8.50 -4.72
CA VAL A 54 9.51 -9.17 -3.85
C VAL A 54 10.90 -8.57 -4.05
N ALA A 55 11.41 -7.93 -3.02
CA ALA A 55 12.78 -7.44 -2.95
C ALA A 55 13.66 -8.48 -2.26
N HIS A 56 14.48 -9.20 -3.03
CA HIS A 56 15.48 -10.12 -2.48
C HIS A 56 16.71 -9.34 -2.00
N LEU A 57 17.10 -9.58 -0.75
CA LEU A 57 18.18 -8.87 -0.06
C LEU A 57 19.44 -9.73 -0.03
N GLU A 58 20.49 -9.23 -0.67
CA GLU A 58 21.82 -9.85 -0.63
C GLU A 58 22.90 -8.77 -0.46
N PRO A 59 23.56 -8.68 0.71
CA PRO A 59 23.45 -9.58 1.88
C PRO A 59 22.13 -9.39 2.66
N PRO A 60 21.72 -10.37 3.49
CA PRO A 60 20.52 -10.26 4.33
C PRO A 60 20.53 -8.98 5.19
N GLY A 61 19.34 -8.43 5.42
CA GLY A 61 19.11 -7.28 6.27
C GLY A 61 18.69 -7.64 7.69
N ASP A 62 18.42 -6.59 8.46
CA ASP A 62 17.90 -6.67 9.83
C ASP A 62 16.50 -6.06 9.87
N THR A 63 15.53 -6.79 10.40
CA THR A 63 14.15 -6.29 10.52
C THR A 63 14.10 -5.06 11.42
N GLY A 64 13.47 -4.00 10.93
CA GLY A 64 13.36 -2.70 11.60
C GLY A 64 14.47 -1.71 11.25
N VAL A 65 15.36 -2.05 10.32
CA VAL A 65 16.39 -1.17 9.77
C VAL A 65 16.04 -0.85 8.32
N ASP A 66 16.23 0.41 7.92
CA ASP A 66 15.99 0.85 6.54
C ASP A 66 16.87 0.06 5.58
N ARG A 67 16.23 -0.64 4.63
CA ARG A 67 16.94 -1.48 3.66
C ARG A 67 16.58 -1.22 2.21
N ILE A 68 15.37 -0.77 1.94
CA ILE A 68 14.92 -0.45 0.60
C ILE A 68 14.35 0.96 0.53
N GLU A 69 14.55 1.60 -0.60
CA GLU A 69 13.85 2.81 -1.01
C GLU A 69 12.87 2.42 -2.13
N VAL A 70 11.63 2.87 -2.03
CA VAL A 70 10.60 2.62 -3.04
C VAL A 70 10.16 3.97 -3.60
N ASN A 71 10.35 4.16 -4.90
CA ASN A 71 9.89 5.34 -5.62
C ASN A 71 8.64 4.97 -6.43
N PHE A 72 7.58 5.75 -6.26
CA PHE A 72 6.34 5.60 -7.01
C PHE A 72 6.20 6.70 -8.05
N GLU A 73 5.79 6.33 -9.24
CA GLU A 73 5.47 7.27 -10.32
C GLU A 73 4.18 6.85 -11.02
N VAL A 74 3.48 7.82 -11.59
CA VAL A 74 2.35 7.58 -12.50
C VAL A 74 2.79 8.00 -13.89
N ASN A 75 2.77 7.06 -14.84
CA ASN A 75 3.14 7.36 -16.21
C ASN A 75 1.99 8.04 -16.99
N GLU A 76 2.27 8.43 -18.23
CA GLU A 76 1.30 9.10 -19.13
C GLU A 76 0.04 8.26 -19.38
N GLN A 77 0.16 6.94 -19.29
CA GLN A 77 -0.96 6.01 -19.41
C GLN A 77 -1.66 5.78 -18.07
N ARG A 78 -1.48 6.62 -17.04
CA ARG A 78 -2.10 6.42 -15.71
C ARG A 78 -1.80 5.04 -15.09
N VAL A 79 -0.61 4.50 -15.31
CA VAL A 79 -0.13 3.28 -14.65
C VAL A 79 0.74 3.69 -13.47
N LEU A 80 0.42 3.18 -12.28
CA LEU A 80 1.27 3.26 -11.10
C LEU A 80 2.46 2.31 -11.28
N LEU A 81 3.66 2.86 -11.28
CA LEU A 81 4.92 2.12 -11.38
C LEU A 81 5.68 2.26 -10.06
N ALA A 82 6.46 1.23 -9.73
CA ALA A 82 7.36 1.24 -8.57
C ALA A 82 8.79 0.92 -8.99
N THR A 83 9.74 1.69 -8.46
CA THR A 83 11.17 1.38 -8.54
C THR A 83 11.69 1.11 -7.13
N VAL A 84 12.26 -0.07 -6.91
CA VAL A 84 12.78 -0.52 -5.61
C VAL A 84 14.29 -0.55 -5.68
N LYS A 85 14.95 0.14 -4.74
CA LYS A 85 16.40 0.22 -4.63
C LYS A 85 16.86 -0.29 -3.26
N ASP A 86 17.86 -1.16 -3.26
CA ASP A 86 18.56 -1.57 -2.06
C ASP A 86 19.47 -0.42 -1.58
N LEU A 87 19.25 0.04 -0.35
CA LEU A 87 20.00 1.14 0.25
C LEU A 87 21.44 0.75 0.61
N LEU A 88 21.66 -0.51 0.97
CA LEU A 88 23.00 -1.01 1.32
C LEU A 88 23.84 -1.21 0.07
N THR A 89 23.32 -1.95 -0.91
CA THR A 89 24.09 -2.30 -2.12
C THR A 89 24.00 -1.26 -3.22
N ARG A 90 23.09 -0.28 -3.08
CA ARG A 90 22.74 0.75 -4.08
C ARG A 90 22.20 0.17 -5.39
N ARG A 91 21.86 -1.11 -5.43
CA ARG A 91 21.32 -1.79 -6.62
C ARG A 91 19.83 -1.53 -6.77
N VAL A 92 19.37 -1.39 -8.01
CA VAL A 92 17.95 -1.40 -8.33
C VAL A 92 17.50 -2.86 -8.35
N LEU A 93 16.57 -3.21 -7.47
CA LEU A 93 15.99 -4.56 -7.36
C LEU A 93 14.79 -4.72 -8.30
N VAL A 94 14.02 -3.65 -8.48
CA VAL A 94 12.89 -3.58 -9.41
C VAL A 94 12.94 -2.21 -10.08
N GLU A 95 12.93 -2.17 -11.41
CA GLU A 95 12.96 -0.94 -12.19
C GLU A 95 11.61 -0.73 -12.87
N ARG A 96 10.92 0.36 -12.53
CA ARG A 96 9.63 0.76 -13.15
C ARG A 96 8.61 -0.38 -13.27
N GLY A 97 8.51 -1.23 -12.25
CA GLY A 97 7.58 -2.35 -12.24
C GLY A 97 6.14 -1.86 -12.20
N ALA A 98 5.30 -2.33 -13.13
CA ALA A 98 3.89 -1.94 -13.18
C ALA A 98 3.11 -2.59 -12.03
N ILE A 99 2.39 -1.76 -11.26
CA ILE A 99 1.58 -2.18 -10.12
C ILE A 99 0.12 -2.27 -10.51
N ALA A 100 -0.43 -1.17 -11.04
CA ALA A 100 -1.85 -1.07 -11.39
C ALA A 100 -2.11 0.03 -12.41
N LYS A 101 -3.18 -0.15 -13.19
CA LYS A 101 -3.77 0.91 -14.01
C LYS A 101 -4.77 1.68 -13.15
N LEU A 102 -4.57 2.99 -13.01
CA LEU A 102 -5.47 3.88 -12.28
C LEU A 102 -6.61 4.30 -13.22
N GLN A 103 -7.86 4.08 -12.79
CA GLN A 103 -9.07 4.46 -13.53
C GLN A 103 -9.62 5.80 -13.08
#